data_AF-A0A954F824-F1
#
_entry.id   AF-A0A954F824-F1
#
_cell.length_a   1.000
_cell.length_b   1.000
_cell.length_c   1.000
_cell.angle_alpha   90.00
_cell.angle_beta   90.00
_cell.angle_gamma   90.00
#
_symmetry.space_group_name_H-M   'P 1'
#
loop_
_entity.id
_entity.type
_entity.pdbx_description
1 polymer ?
#
loop_
_entity_poly.entity_id
_entity_poly.type
_entity_poly.pdbx_seq_one_letter_code
_entity_poly.pdbx_strand_id
1 'polypeptide(L)'
;MHVPRIDAEGAAQQALDQYDTDKDGLLSPTELEHCQGILSALKTFDRDGDGMVSPEEISHRVEMYRERGVGLKMVSCKVLLNGRPLPGATVELIPESFLGEEVHEARGTSRSGGTVPLYVPAEALPSDLAGTQGVQLGVYKVKITHDSVKLPEDYTSGEGLGVEIGPSSHAAVFWLKKK
;
A
#
# COMPACT_ATOMS: atom_id res chain seq x y z
N MET A 1 17.30 12.52 6.55
CA MET A 1 16.18 11.54 6.47
C MET A 1 14.97 12.30 5.96
N HIS A 2 14.55 12.06 4.71
CA HIS A 2 13.35 12.67 4.16
C HIS A 2 12.14 11.81 4.53
N VAL A 3 11.45 12.18 5.59
CA VAL A 3 10.23 11.50 6.06
C VAL A 3 9.05 12.27 5.48
N PRO A 4 8.12 11.62 4.75
CA PRO A 4 6.90 12.27 4.28
C PRO A 4 6.16 12.97 5.42
N ARG A 5 5.79 14.23 5.20
CA ARG A 5 4.93 14.99 6.08
C ARG A 5 3.48 14.72 5.70
N ILE A 6 2.93 13.71 6.35
CA ILE A 6 1.52 13.36 6.21
C ILE A 6 0.75 14.07 7.32
N ASP A 7 -0.33 14.78 6.98
CA ASP A 7 -1.26 15.30 7.97
C ASP A 7 -2.16 14.16 8.46
N ALA A 8 -2.03 13.75 9.72
CA ALA A 8 -2.72 12.57 10.24
C ALA A 8 -4.24 12.75 10.26
N GLU A 9 -4.70 13.88 10.79
CA GLU A 9 -6.13 14.22 10.84
C GLU A 9 -6.68 14.47 9.43
N GLY A 10 -5.94 15.21 8.60
CA GLY A 10 -6.32 15.43 7.21
C GLY A 10 -6.39 14.14 6.38
N ALA A 11 -5.50 13.17 6.64
CA ALA A 11 -5.52 11.87 5.97
C ALA A 11 -6.71 11.02 6.43
N ALA A 12 -7.03 11.02 7.72
CA ALA A 12 -8.21 10.35 8.23
C ALA A 12 -9.49 10.95 7.62
N GLN A 13 -9.65 12.27 7.66
CA GLN A 13 -10.82 12.93 7.09
C GLN A 13 -10.96 12.65 5.58
N GLN A 14 -9.86 12.73 4.83
CA GLN A 14 -9.88 12.41 3.40
C GLN A 14 -10.20 10.94 3.11
N ALA A 15 -9.79 10.01 3.98
CA ALA A 15 -10.14 8.60 3.83
C ALA A 15 -11.65 8.40 4.03
N LEU A 16 -12.24 9.03 5.05
CA LEU A 16 -13.70 9.03 5.22
C LEU A 16 -14.39 9.69 4.02
N ASP A 17 -13.98 10.89 3.62
CA ASP A 17 -14.59 11.59 2.48
C ASP A 17 -14.60 10.76 1.18
N GLN A 18 -13.62 9.84 1.03
CA GLN A 18 -13.49 8.96 -0.12
C GLN A 18 -14.28 7.65 0.00
N TYR A 19 -14.35 7.06 1.19
CA TYR A 19 -14.81 5.68 1.36
C TYR A 19 -16.05 5.55 2.28
N ASP A 20 -16.27 6.46 3.23
CA ASP A 20 -17.46 6.53 4.10
C ASP A 20 -18.67 6.99 3.28
N THR A 21 -19.37 6.02 2.73
CA THR A 21 -20.46 6.22 1.79
C THR A 21 -21.77 6.46 2.52
N ASP A 22 -21.97 5.79 3.66
CA ASP A 22 -23.19 5.93 4.46
C ASP A 22 -23.13 7.09 5.47
N LYS A 23 -21.95 7.69 5.64
CA LYS A 23 -21.66 8.88 6.45
C LYS A 23 -21.90 8.64 7.94
N ASP A 24 -21.62 7.42 8.39
CA ASP A 24 -21.68 7.09 9.82
C ASP A 24 -20.44 7.54 10.60
N GLY A 25 -19.40 8.01 9.89
CA GLY A 25 -18.16 8.50 10.47
C GLY A 25 -17.13 7.40 10.75
N LEU A 26 -17.35 6.18 10.25
CA LEU A 26 -16.48 5.03 10.36
C LEU A 26 -16.31 4.39 8.96
N LEU A 27 -15.26 3.58 8.79
CA LEU A 27 -15.12 2.75 7.60
C LEU A 27 -15.52 1.32 7.94
N SER A 28 -16.68 0.92 7.47
CA SER A 28 -17.18 -0.45 7.62
C SER A 28 -16.39 -1.45 6.76
N PRO A 29 -16.44 -2.76 7.05
CA PRO A 29 -15.81 -3.78 6.21
C PRO A 29 -16.20 -3.70 4.73
N THR A 30 -17.44 -3.30 4.44
CA THR A 30 -17.95 -3.16 3.07
C THR A 30 -17.31 -1.97 2.36
N GLU A 31 -17.14 -0.85 3.05
CA GLU A 31 -16.50 0.36 2.49
C GLU A 31 -15.00 0.15 2.31
N LEU A 32 -14.38 -0.60 3.23
CA LEU A 32 -12.99 -1.02 3.12
C LEU A 32 -12.73 -1.96 1.93
N GLU A 33 -13.75 -2.57 1.33
CA GLU A 33 -13.59 -3.28 0.05
C GLU A 33 -13.14 -2.33 -1.08
N HIS A 34 -13.40 -1.03 -0.95
CA HIS A 34 -12.88 -0.01 -1.87
C HIS A 34 -11.50 0.52 -1.47
N CYS A 35 -11.06 0.27 -0.22
CA CYS A 35 -9.72 0.60 0.28
C CYS A 35 -8.96 -0.67 0.70
N GLN A 36 -8.57 -1.46 -0.30
CA GLN A 36 -7.87 -2.73 -0.10
C GLN A 36 -6.58 -2.60 0.73
N GLY A 37 -5.94 -1.43 0.73
CA GLY A 37 -4.73 -1.18 1.51
C GLY A 37 -4.98 -1.24 3.01
N ILE A 38 -6.00 -0.53 3.51
CA ILE A 38 -6.41 -0.60 4.92
C ILE A 38 -6.95 -1.99 5.23
N LEU A 39 -7.81 -2.53 4.36
CA LEU A 39 -8.39 -3.87 4.54
C LEU A 39 -7.30 -4.95 4.73
N SER A 40 -6.21 -4.88 3.95
CA SER A 40 -5.08 -5.82 4.06
C SER A 40 -4.40 -5.81 5.43
N ALA A 41 -4.51 -4.69 6.14
CA ALA A 41 -3.91 -4.45 7.45
C ALA A 41 -4.97 -4.12 8.51
N LEU A 42 -6.22 -4.56 8.32
CA LEU A 42 -7.35 -4.22 9.18
C LEU A 42 -7.03 -4.44 10.65
N LYS A 43 -6.50 -5.62 11.02
CA LYS A 43 -6.06 -5.98 12.38
C LYS A 43 -5.04 -5.03 13.03
N THR A 44 -4.44 -4.17 12.23
CA THR A 44 -3.43 -3.20 12.65
C THR A 44 -4.02 -1.79 12.76
N PHE A 45 -5.07 -1.48 12.00
CA PHE A 45 -5.84 -0.25 12.08
C PHE A 45 -6.90 -0.34 13.16
N ASP A 46 -7.74 -1.39 13.11
CA ASP A 46 -8.77 -1.75 14.08
C ASP A 46 -8.11 -2.16 15.42
N ARG A 47 -7.97 -1.19 16.31
CA ARG A 47 -7.32 -1.30 17.61
C ARG A 47 -8.30 -1.64 18.72
N ASP A 48 -9.53 -1.15 18.61
CA ASP A 48 -10.57 -1.43 19.60
C ASP A 48 -11.30 -2.77 19.34
N GLY A 49 -11.12 -3.35 18.15
CA GLY A 49 -11.57 -4.69 17.78
C GLY A 49 -13.03 -4.73 17.37
N ASP A 50 -13.62 -3.61 16.96
CA ASP A 50 -15.02 -3.54 16.53
C ASP A 50 -15.23 -4.00 15.07
N GLY A 51 -14.13 -4.20 14.32
CA GLY A 51 -14.13 -4.64 12.93
C GLY A 51 -14.34 -3.51 11.92
N MET A 52 -14.46 -2.27 12.39
CA MET A 52 -14.53 -1.05 11.60
C MET A 52 -13.21 -0.28 11.76
N VAL A 53 -13.06 0.81 11.01
CA VAL A 53 -11.88 1.69 11.15
C VAL A 53 -12.34 3.11 11.36
N SER A 54 -12.03 3.66 12.53
CA SER A 54 -12.34 5.04 12.91
C SER A 54 -11.31 6.05 12.38
N PRO A 55 -11.68 7.34 12.25
CA PRO A 55 -10.72 8.39 11.89
C PRO A 55 -9.56 8.50 12.89
N GLU A 56 -9.80 8.24 14.18
CA GLU A 56 -8.76 8.23 15.21
C GLU A 56 -7.75 7.11 14.98
N GLU A 57 -8.20 5.94 14.53
CA GLU A 57 -7.33 4.81 14.21
C GLU A 57 -6.46 5.05 12.98
N ILE A 58 -7.04 5.65 11.93
CA ILE A 58 -6.29 6.08 10.74
C ILE A 58 -5.26 7.14 11.14
N SER A 59 -5.67 8.17 11.86
CA SER A 59 -4.80 9.24 12.33
C SER A 59 -3.65 8.70 13.16
N HIS A 60 -3.95 7.82 14.12
CA HIS A 60 -2.94 7.16 14.95
C HIS A 60 -1.97 6.33 14.09
N ARG A 61 -2.46 5.63 13.06
CA ARG A 61 -1.60 4.84 12.19
C ARG A 61 -0.69 5.72 11.32
N VAL A 62 -1.20 6.83 10.82
CA VAL A 62 -0.42 7.81 10.05
C VAL A 62 0.64 8.49 10.92
N GLU A 63 0.30 8.85 12.16
CA GLU A 63 1.27 9.43 13.10
C GLU A 63 2.41 8.44 13.40
N MET A 64 2.11 7.14 13.53
CA MET A 64 3.13 6.10 13.68
C MET A 64 4.10 6.02 12.49
N TYR A 65 3.67 6.39 11.27
CA TYR A 65 4.58 6.48 10.13
C TYR A 65 5.58 7.61 10.31
N ARG A 66 5.12 8.75 10.83
CA ARG A 66 5.93 9.94 11.09
C ARG A 66 6.89 9.72 12.26
N GLU A 67 6.39 9.23 13.39
CA GLU A 67 7.18 8.98 14.61
C GLU A 67 8.33 8.01 14.38
N ARG A 68 8.13 7.01 13.51
CA ARG A 68 9.18 6.04 13.20
C ARG A 68 10.37 6.65 12.49
N GLY A 69 10.21 7.80 11.83
CA GLY A 69 11.29 8.52 11.18
C GLY A 69 11.99 7.74 10.06
N VAL A 70 11.37 6.66 9.56
CA VAL A 70 11.92 5.81 8.51
C VAL A 70 11.61 6.44 7.16
N GLY A 71 12.63 7.01 6.51
CA GLY A 71 12.47 7.57 5.16
C GLY A 71 12.16 6.49 4.11
N LEU A 72 12.83 5.34 4.18
CA LEU A 72 12.59 4.19 3.31
C LEU A 72 12.71 2.89 4.11
N LYS A 73 11.67 2.06 4.06
CA LYS A 73 11.67 0.71 4.62
C LYS A 73 12.06 -0.27 3.52
N MET A 74 13.09 -1.08 3.77
CA MET A 74 13.43 -2.18 2.88
C MET A 74 12.33 -3.25 2.95
N VAL A 75 11.50 -3.30 1.92
CA VAL A 75 10.44 -4.30 1.77
C VAL A 75 10.55 -4.98 0.42
N SER A 76 10.12 -6.23 0.39
CA SER A 76 9.90 -6.97 -0.85
C SER A 76 8.54 -7.65 -0.76
N CYS A 77 7.92 -7.87 -1.91
CA CYS A 77 6.72 -8.69 -1.99
C CYS A 77 6.98 -9.92 -2.86
N LYS A 78 6.01 -10.82 -2.93
CA LYS A 78 6.07 -12.00 -3.79
C LYS A 78 4.82 -12.09 -4.63
N VAL A 79 4.98 -12.32 -5.93
CA VAL A 79 3.86 -12.50 -6.87
C VAL A 79 3.76 -13.97 -7.25
N LEU A 80 2.58 -14.53 -7.03
CA LEU A 80 2.25 -15.91 -7.38
C LEU A 80 1.03 -15.91 -8.32
N LEU A 81 1.09 -16.66 -9.42
CA LEU A 81 -0.04 -16.91 -10.31
C LEU A 81 -0.47 -18.37 -10.20
N ASN A 82 -1.71 -18.61 -9.80
CA ASN A 82 -2.25 -19.95 -9.52
C ASN A 82 -1.33 -20.77 -8.60
N GLY A 83 -0.80 -20.10 -7.55
CA GLY A 83 0.10 -20.71 -6.55
C GLY A 83 1.55 -20.89 -6.98
N ARG A 84 1.94 -20.49 -8.20
CA ARG A 84 3.32 -20.61 -8.70
C ARG A 84 3.98 -19.24 -8.83
N PRO A 85 5.29 -19.09 -8.57
CA PRO A 85 6.00 -17.84 -8.83
C PRO A 85 5.77 -17.33 -10.25
N LEU A 86 5.42 -16.05 -10.36
CA LEU A 86 5.27 -15.35 -11.64
C LEU A 86 6.47 -14.41 -11.81
N PRO A 87 7.55 -14.81 -12.51
CA PRO A 87 8.65 -13.91 -12.86
C PRO A 87 8.25 -12.95 -13.98
N GLY A 88 8.84 -11.75 -14.01
CA GLY A 88 8.57 -10.75 -15.05
C GLY A 88 7.28 -9.94 -14.85
N ALA A 89 6.50 -10.21 -13.81
CA ALA A 89 5.42 -9.32 -13.37
C ALA A 89 5.99 -8.02 -12.78
N THR A 90 5.48 -6.89 -13.25
CA THR A 90 5.73 -5.56 -12.71
C THR A 90 4.69 -5.24 -11.65
N VAL A 91 5.15 -4.88 -10.45
CA VAL A 91 4.32 -4.42 -9.34
C VAL A 91 4.52 -2.93 -9.19
N GLU A 92 3.43 -2.20 -9.13
CA GLU A 92 3.36 -0.76 -8.84
C GLU A 92 2.54 -0.59 -7.56
N LEU A 93 3.12 0.07 -6.56
CA LEU A 93 2.47 0.50 -5.34
C LEU A 93 2.09 1.96 -5.51
N ILE A 94 0.79 2.22 -5.62
CA ILE A 94 0.22 3.54 -5.84
C ILE A 94 -0.31 4.02 -4.48
N PRO A 95 0.24 5.09 -3.90
CA PRO A 95 -0.19 5.56 -2.58
C PRO A 95 -1.65 5.98 -2.63
N GLU A 96 -2.37 5.70 -1.55
CA GLU A 96 -3.73 6.22 -1.40
C GLU A 96 -3.71 7.75 -1.34
N SER A 97 -4.62 8.40 -2.06
CA SER A 97 -4.68 9.86 -2.21
C SER A 97 -4.80 10.60 -0.88
N PHE A 98 -5.43 9.98 0.12
CA PHE A 98 -5.57 10.57 1.45
C PHE A 98 -4.23 10.77 2.18
N LEU A 99 -3.13 10.12 1.73
CA LEU A 99 -1.79 10.33 2.31
C LEU A 99 -1.08 11.58 1.79
N GLY A 100 -1.70 12.30 0.85
CA GLY A 100 -1.10 13.48 0.22
C GLY A 100 0.00 13.14 -0.79
N GLU A 101 0.71 14.16 -1.25
CA GLU A 101 1.65 14.07 -2.39
C GLU A 101 3.10 13.72 -1.99
N GLU A 102 3.42 13.74 -0.69
CA GLU A 102 4.77 13.45 -0.19
C GLU A 102 5.08 11.95 -0.07
N VAL A 103 4.05 11.10 -0.18
CA VAL A 103 4.22 9.65 -0.32
C VAL A 103 4.27 9.32 -1.80
N HIS A 104 5.36 8.73 -2.23
CA HIS A 104 5.63 8.44 -3.63
C HIS A 104 5.32 6.99 -3.98
N GLU A 105 4.98 6.81 -5.25
CA GLU A 105 4.82 5.49 -5.85
C GLU A 105 6.10 4.67 -5.74
N ALA A 106 5.95 3.38 -5.50
CA ALA A 106 7.06 2.43 -5.56
C ALA A 106 6.79 1.36 -6.61
N ARG A 107 7.85 0.78 -7.16
CA ARG A 107 7.71 -0.28 -8.16
C ARG A 107 8.80 -1.31 -8.06
N GLY A 108 8.60 -2.43 -8.75
CA GLY A 108 9.59 -3.46 -8.92
C GLY A 108 9.13 -4.53 -9.89
N THR A 109 10.08 -5.30 -10.42
CA THR A 109 9.79 -6.45 -11.28
C THR A 109 10.17 -7.74 -10.56
N SER A 110 9.27 -8.71 -10.60
CA SER A 110 9.46 -10.03 -10.01
C SER A 110 10.60 -10.80 -10.67
N ARG A 111 11.44 -11.41 -9.84
CA ARG A 111 12.55 -12.28 -10.24
C ARG A 111 12.08 -13.73 -10.40
N SER A 112 13.00 -14.64 -10.76
CA SER A 112 12.71 -16.08 -10.98
C SER A 112 11.90 -16.76 -9.85
N GLY A 113 12.14 -16.36 -8.59
CA GLY A 113 11.42 -16.86 -7.41
C GLY A 113 10.07 -16.17 -7.12
N GLY A 114 9.63 -15.23 -7.96
CA GLY A 114 8.43 -14.40 -7.77
C GLY A 114 8.64 -13.23 -6.80
N THR A 115 9.79 -13.15 -6.14
CA THR A 115 10.14 -12.03 -5.24
C THR A 115 10.35 -10.75 -6.03
N VAL A 116 9.81 -9.66 -5.52
CA VAL A 116 9.87 -8.31 -6.08
C VAL A 116 10.58 -7.41 -5.07
N PRO A 117 11.84 -7.03 -5.32
CA PRO A 117 12.45 -5.93 -4.57
C PRO A 117 11.77 -4.62 -5.00
N LEU A 118 11.22 -3.89 -4.04
CA LEU A 118 10.51 -2.64 -4.29
C LEU A 118 11.42 -1.44 -4.05
N TYR A 119 11.23 -0.41 -4.86
CA TYR A 119 11.96 0.85 -4.74
C TYR A 119 11.07 2.02 -5.18
N VAL A 120 11.25 3.18 -4.56
CA VAL A 120 10.73 4.45 -5.08
C VAL A 120 11.64 4.91 -6.23
N PRO A 121 11.10 5.36 -7.38
CA PRO A 121 11.91 5.89 -8.48
C PRO A 121 12.84 7.03 -8.03
N ALA A 122 14.05 7.07 -8.56
CA ALA A 122 15.10 8.00 -8.11
C ALA A 122 14.69 9.47 -8.33
N GLU A 123 13.90 9.73 -9.36
CA GLU A 123 13.32 11.04 -9.70
C GLU A 123 12.33 11.57 -8.66
N ALA A 124 11.70 10.67 -7.89
CA ALA A 124 10.78 11.02 -6.82
C ALA A 124 11.48 11.11 -5.45
N LEU A 125 12.78 10.81 -5.39
CA LEU A 125 13.55 10.87 -4.15
C LEU A 125 14.54 12.05 -4.17
N PRO A 126 14.84 12.61 -2.99
CA PRO A 126 16.00 13.47 -2.82
C PRO A 126 17.29 12.77 -3.26
N SER A 127 18.28 13.55 -3.71
CA SER A 127 19.51 13.03 -4.30
C SER A 127 20.33 12.13 -3.36
N ASP A 128 20.22 12.30 -2.04
CA ASP A 128 20.87 11.45 -1.03
C ASP A 128 20.20 10.08 -0.87
N LEU A 129 18.97 9.90 -1.38
CA LEU A 129 18.22 8.65 -1.35
C LEU A 129 18.04 8.02 -2.75
N ALA A 130 18.38 8.74 -3.82
CA ALA A 130 18.26 8.28 -5.20
C ALA A 130 18.94 6.91 -5.42
N GLY A 131 18.19 5.96 -6.00
CA GLY A 131 18.67 4.59 -6.26
C GLY A 131 18.69 3.66 -5.03
N THR A 132 18.23 4.14 -3.87
CA THR A 132 18.08 3.30 -2.68
C THR A 132 16.87 2.38 -2.83
N GLN A 133 17.03 1.10 -2.48
CA GLN A 133 15.90 0.19 -2.39
C GLN A 133 15.08 0.45 -1.14
N GLY A 134 13.77 0.36 -1.27
CA GLY A 134 12.84 0.58 -0.18
C GLY A 134 11.64 1.41 -0.60
N VAL A 135 10.64 1.41 0.26
CA VAL A 135 9.36 2.07 0.06
C VAL A 135 9.10 2.97 1.26
N GLN A 136 8.46 4.11 1.05
CA GLN A 136 7.99 4.94 2.15
C GLN A 136 6.90 4.19 2.94
N LEU A 137 6.69 4.60 4.20
CA LEU A 137 5.59 4.03 4.96
C LEU A 137 4.27 4.63 4.47
N GLY A 138 3.24 3.80 4.37
CA GLY A 138 1.96 4.23 3.84
C GLY A 138 1.02 3.09 3.48
N VAL A 139 -0.13 3.48 2.96
CA VAL A 139 -1.19 2.60 2.43
C VAL A 139 -1.18 2.73 0.91
N TYR A 140 -1.17 1.60 0.22
CA TYR A 140 -0.99 1.55 -1.23
C TYR A 140 -2.02 0.65 -1.90
N LYS A 141 -2.54 1.11 -3.03
CA LYS A 141 -3.14 0.28 -4.07
C LYS A 141 -2.05 -0.49 -4.81
N VAL A 142 -2.32 -1.74 -5.17
CA VAL A 142 -1.33 -2.63 -5.79
C VAL A 142 -1.75 -2.96 -7.20
N LYS A 143 -1.05 -2.37 -8.16
CA LYS A 143 -1.22 -2.66 -9.58
C LYS A 143 -0.17 -3.64 -10.04
N ILE A 144 -0.60 -4.71 -10.71
CA ILE A 144 0.28 -5.76 -11.21
C ILE A 144 0.03 -5.97 -12.70
N THR A 145 1.07 -5.79 -13.50
CA THR A 145 1.05 -5.96 -14.95
C THR A 145 2.11 -6.97 -15.39
N HIS A 146 1.93 -7.53 -16.58
CA HIS A 146 2.88 -8.45 -17.17
C HIS A 146 2.77 -8.43 -18.70
N ASP A 147 3.90 -8.32 -19.40
CA ASP A 147 3.92 -8.16 -20.87
C ASP A 147 3.30 -9.35 -21.62
N SER A 148 3.65 -10.58 -21.22
CA SER A 148 3.21 -11.81 -21.89
C SER A 148 2.02 -12.53 -21.24
N VAL A 149 1.66 -12.19 -20.00
CA VAL A 149 0.63 -12.92 -19.23
C VAL A 149 -0.55 -12.00 -19.01
N LYS A 150 -1.71 -12.38 -19.56
CA LYS A 150 -2.97 -11.66 -19.31
C LYS A 150 -3.43 -11.90 -17.88
N LEU A 151 -3.46 -10.82 -17.11
CA LEU A 151 -3.99 -10.79 -15.75
C LEU A 151 -5.41 -10.22 -15.75
N PRO A 152 -6.27 -10.61 -14.79
CA PRO A 152 -7.56 -9.95 -14.56
C PRO A 152 -7.44 -8.43 -14.38
N GLU A 153 -8.48 -7.72 -14.79
CA GLU A 153 -8.55 -6.25 -14.74
C GLU A 153 -8.32 -5.70 -13.34
N ASP A 154 -8.92 -6.33 -12.33
CA ASP A 154 -8.81 -5.96 -10.92
C ASP A 154 -7.35 -5.84 -10.44
N TYR A 155 -6.43 -6.64 -10.99
CA TYR A 155 -5.01 -6.54 -10.68
C TYR A 155 -4.31 -5.46 -11.49
N THR A 156 -4.72 -5.26 -12.75
CA THR A 156 -4.06 -4.31 -13.66
C THR A 156 -4.54 -2.86 -13.49
N SER A 157 -5.73 -2.65 -12.92
CA SER A 157 -6.25 -1.32 -12.56
C SER A 157 -5.67 -0.82 -11.23
N GLY A 158 -5.30 -1.75 -10.34
CA GLY A 158 -4.86 -1.44 -8.97
C GLY A 158 -5.99 -1.39 -7.96
N GLU A 159 -7.23 -1.69 -8.35
CA GLU A 159 -8.39 -1.61 -7.45
C GLU A 159 -8.63 -2.90 -6.65
N GLY A 160 -8.19 -4.06 -7.16
CA GLY A 160 -8.47 -5.36 -6.55
C GLY A 160 -7.48 -5.81 -5.49
N LEU A 161 -6.37 -5.09 -5.29
CA LEU A 161 -5.34 -5.43 -4.34
C LEU A 161 -4.81 -4.17 -3.66
N GLY A 162 -4.48 -4.31 -2.37
CA GLY A 162 -3.87 -3.26 -1.59
C GLY A 162 -2.89 -3.84 -0.58
N VAL A 163 -1.99 -2.98 -0.10
CA VAL A 163 -1.04 -3.33 0.94
C VAL A 163 -0.75 -2.12 1.80
N GLU A 164 -0.58 -2.37 3.10
CA GLU A 164 0.04 -1.40 3.99
C GLU A 164 1.52 -1.70 4.19
N ILE A 165 2.34 -0.67 4.00
CA ILE A 165 3.77 -0.68 4.32
C ILE A 165 3.95 0.12 5.62
N GLY A 166 3.83 -0.58 6.73
CA GLY A 166 3.97 -0.03 8.07
C GLY A 166 5.26 -0.43 8.78
N PRO A 167 5.45 0.07 10.00
CA PRO A 167 6.66 -0.17 10.79
C PRO A 167 6.90 -1.66 11.05
N SER A 168 5.84 -2.40 11.33
CA SER A 168 5.87 -3.84 11.62
C SER A 168 5.47 -4.72 10.43
N SER A 169 5.33 -4.13 9.24
CA SER A 169 4.82 -4.86 8.08
C SER A 169 5.88 -5.79 7.51
N HIS A 170 5.43 -6.99 7.15
CA HIS A 170 6.24 -8.09 6.65
C HIS A 170 6.15 -8.17 5.12
N ALA A 171 6.92 -9.08 4.52
CA ALA A 171 6.84 -9.31 3.08
C ALA A 171 5.41 -9.72 2.66
N ALA A 172 4.78 -8.91 1.83
CA ALA A 172 3.45 -9.20 1.28
C ALA A 172 3.54 -10.30 0.20
N VAL A 173 2.50 -11.13 0.09
CA VAL A 173 2.39 -12.13 -0.97
C VAL A 173 1.09 -11.90 -1.73
N PHE A 174 1.20 -11.59 -3.02
CA PHE A 174 0.08 -11.37 -3.91
C PHE A 174 -0.25 -12.65 -4.66
N TRP A 175 -1.42 -13.22 -4.35
CA TRP A 175 -1.92 -14.47 -4.90
C TRP A 175 -2.88 -14.19 -6.04
N LEU A 176 -2.36 -14.18 -7.26
CA LEU A 176 -3.13 -13.92 -8.47
C LEU A 176 -3.80 -15.20 -8.97
N LYS A 177 -5.02 -15.06 -9.48
CA LYS A 177 -5.73 -16.12 -10.21
C LYS A 177 -5.92 -15.71 -11.66
N LYS A 178 -5.89 -16.68 -12.57
CA LYS A 178 -6.37 -16.44 -13.94
C LYS A 178 -7.90 -16.40 -13.96
N LYS A 179 -8.48 -15.60 -14.85
CA LYS A 179 -9.87 -15.78 -15.30
C LYS A 179 -9.99 -17.09 -16.09
#